data_AF-A0A935AY68-F1
#
_entry.id   AF-A0A935AY68-F1
#
_cell.length_a   1.000
_cell.length_b   1.000
_cell.length_c   1.000
_cell.angle_alpha   90.00
_cell.angle_beta   90.00
_cell.angle_gamma   90.00
#
_symmetry.space_group_name_H-M   'P 1'
#
loop_
_entity.id
_entity.type
_entity.pdbx_description
1 polymer ?
#
loop_
_entity_poly.entity_id
_entity_poly.type
_entity_poly.pdbx_seq_one_letter_code
_entity_poly.pdbx_strand_id
1 'polypeptide(L)'
;MQTNKLLAKSVSLLLALGLVAAGCGDDSGTDEGSSDKTTTTAADDAKGDGALAGMKGTTPLVDLGQEFKDRMLKVDPDLSDFNYGAESYDAAIVIALAATEAKTDGIEYASKINGITRGGEKCTDFAGCKKLIDEGKDVDYDGASGPLEFSGNGEPTEASYGVLQFGSMKNSEDGTKCEKSDECIDESKTEFVKATAPKSADVPEVPVVGTRAGDGVLTLGTLLPVTGSLAFLGPPEVAGVQLAVQEINAAGGVLGKDVVLVEGDSGDTENKVAPTTVQTLLSKNVDGIIGAASSSVSLSVVDTIATAGVVMFSPANTSKKFSTYDDKGLYFRDAPSDILQGSVLADTIIGDGKSSVYVLALNDDYGTGLADDLEGSLKDGGGEVVGKKIYDPKAADYSTEVQEAKDSGADAIALIGFDESSKILTKMVEQGVDISSVYGVDGNMGNALAENFEAGK
;
A
#
# COMPACT_ATOMS: atom_id res chain seq x y z
N MET A 1 42.03 17.33 31.48
CA MET A 1 41.94 18.60 32.23
C MET A 1 41.07 19.54 31.41
N GLN A 2 39.97 20.03 32.02
CA GLN A 2 39.01 21.06 31.55
C GLN A 2 38.25 20.77 30.23
N THR A 3 37.10 20.08 30.23
CA THR A 3 35.71 20.53 30.54
C THR A 3 35.30 21.88 29.96
N ASN A 4 34.32 21.88 29.04
CA ASN A 4 33.27 22.89 29.04
C ASN A 4 31.91 22.30 28.65
N LYS A 5 30.90 22.73 29.40
CA LYS A 5 29.54 22.18 29.54
C LYS A 5 28.53 22.97 28.70
N LEU A 6 27.47 22.24 28.30
CA LEU A 6 26.03 22.57 28.23
C LEU A 6 25.56 23.94 27.72
N LEU A 7 24.48 23.92 26.93
CA LEU A 7 23.18 24.47 27.37
C LEU A 7 22.01 23.96 26.51
N ALA A 8 21.15 23.17 27.15
CA ALA A 8 19.77 22.89 26.75
C ALA A 8 18.87 24.07 27.14
N LYS A 9 17.79 24.30 26.39
CA LYS A 9 16.69 25.17 26.82
C LYS A 9 15.35 24.44 26.66
N SER A 10 14.84 23.99 27.79
CA SER A 10 13.43 23.69 28.03
C SER A 10 12.73 24.98 28.46
N VAL A 11 11.51 25.22 27.98
CA VAL A 11 10.62 26.25 28.53
C VAL A 11 9.34 25.56 28.99
N SER A 12 9.16 25.50 30.31
CA SER A 12 7.89 25.25 30.98
C SER A 12 7.14 26.58 31.14
N LEU A 13 5.82 26.55 30.97
CA LEU A 13 4.92 27.62 31.41
C LEU A 13 3.86 27.01 32.33
N LEU A 14 3.75 27.54 33.54
CA LEU A 14 2.82 27.11 34.58
C LEU A 14 2.06 28.33 35.14
N LEU A 15 0.75 28.11 35.32
CA LEU A 15 -0.23 28.75 36.22
C LEU A 15 -0.73 30.20 36.00
N ALA A 16 -2.05 30.32 35.92
CA ALA A 16 -2.83 31.11 36.89
C ALA A 16 -4.26 30.56 37.06
N LEU A 17 -4.68 30.53 38.33
CA LEU A 17 -5.88 29.94 38.92
C LEU A 17 -7.02 30.97 39.00
N GLY A 18 -8.28 30.52 38.96
CA GLY A 18 -9.46 31.33 39.32
C GLY A 18 -10.63 30.46 39.78
N LEU A 19 -10.76 30.27 41.09
CA LEU A 19 -11.86 29.61 41.80
C LEU A 19 -12.89 30.67 42.26
N VAL A 20 -14.20 30.43 42.08
CA VAL A 20 -15.28 30.94 42.97
C VAL A 20 -16.39 29.89 43.11
N ALA A 21 -16.99 29.87 44.29
CA ALA A 21 -17.60 28.76 44.99
C ALA A 21 -19.09 28.45 44.69
N ALA A 22 -19.49 27.32 45.28
CA ALA A 22 -20.78 26.65 45.28
C ALA A 22 -21.99 27.44 45.83
N GLY A 23 -23.17 26.99 45.43
CA GLY A 23 -24.44 27.18 46.14
C GLY A 23 -25.37 25.99 45.90
N CYS A 24 -25.69 25.25 46.96
CA CYS A 24 -26.69 24.17 47.00
C CYS A 24 -28.11 24.75 47.07
N GLY A 25 -29.10 23.99 46.56
CA GLY A 25 -30.51 24.19 46.84
C GLY A 25 -31.35 23.05 46.28
N ASP A 26 -31.74 22.11 47.14
CA ASP A 26 -32.84 21.16 46.93
C ASP A 26 -34.16 21.92 46.79
N ASP A 27 -35.02 21.52 45.84
CA ASP A 27 -36.45 21.45 46.13
C ASP A 27 -37.19 20.45 45.22
N SER A 28 -38.27 19.95 45.80
CA SER A 28 -39.08 18.80 45.45
C SER A 28 -40.22 19.10 44.47
N GLY A 29 -40.54 18.12 43.62
CA GLY A 29 -41.93 17.75 43.35
C GLY A 29 -42.60 18.22 42.04
N THR A 30 -43.20 17.22 41.39
CA THR A 30 -44.42 17.20 40.54
C THR A 30 -44.30 17.30 39.01
N ASP A 31 -44.78 16.21 38.39
CA ASP A 31 -45.19 16.03 36.99
C ASP A 31 -46.06 17.17 36.47
N GLU A 32 -45.84 17.56 35.21
CA GLU A 32 -46.92 17.65 34.22
C GLU A 32 -46.34 17.55 32.80
N GLY A 33 -46.95 16.70 31.99
CA GLY A 33 -46.43 16.28 30.69
C GLY A 33 -46.44 17.37 29.62
N SER A 34 -45.44 17.32 28.76
CA SER A 34 -45.51 17.86 27.41
C SER A 34 -44.95 16.81 26.46
N SER A 35 -45.84 16.29 25.61
CA SER A 35 -45.53 15.40 24.51
C SER A 35 -44.62 16.11 23.52
N ASP A 36 -43.34 15.73 23.48
CA ASP A 36 -42.48 16.07 22.35
C ASP A 36 -42.30 14.83 21.49
N LYS A 37 -42.80 14.91 20.25
CA LYS A 37 -42.60 13.91 19.22
C LYS A 37 -41.14 14.03 18.78
N THR A 38 -40.27 13.25 19.40
CA THR A 38 -38.94 12.99 18.83
C THR A 38 -39.16 12.12 17.58
N THR A 39 -39.07 12.74 16.41
CA THR A 39 -38.78 12.03 15.16
C THR A 39 -37.42 11.37 15.33
N THR A 40 -37.43 10.07 15.60
CA THR A 40 -36.26 9.19 15.48
C THR A 40 -35.87 9.17 14.00
N THR A 41 -34.77 9.83 13.66
CA THR A 41 -34.07 9.60 12.39
C THR A 41 -33.38 8.24 12.48
N ALA A 42 -33.15 7.59 11.34
CA ALA A 42 -32.43 6.30 11.24
C ALA A 42 -30.97 6.33 11.77
N ALA A 43 -30.53 7.45 12.34
CA ALA A 43 -29.21 7.62 12.97
C ALA A 43 -29.15 7.07 14.40
N ASP A 44 -30.29 6.88 15.09
CA ASP A 44 -30.28 6.43 16.49
C ASP A 44 -30.17 4.90 16.66
N ASP A 45 -30.46 4.12 15.61
CA ASP A 45 -30.40 2.65 15.63
C ASP A 45 -29.02 2.08 15.23
N ALA A 46 -28.05 2.93 14.86
CA ALA A 46 -26.67 2.54 14.54
C ALA A 46 -25.73 2.55 15.77
N LYS A 47 -26.27 2.60 17.00
CA LYS A 47 -25.48 2.53 18.24
C LYS A 47 -25.13 1.07 18.56
N GLY A 48 -24.21 0.49 17.81
CA GLY A 48 -23.67 -0.84 18.11
C GLY A 48 -22.46 -1.22 17.26
N ASP A 49 -22.46 -0.82 15.99
CA ASP A 49 -21.46 -1.22 15.01
C ASP A 49 -20.75 0.04 14.47
N GLY A 50 -19.46 -0.02 14.16
CA GLY A 50 -18.72 1.08 13.51
C GLY A 50 -19.43 1.56 12.24
N ALA A 51 -19.34 2.84 11.90
CA ALA A 51 -19.97 3.42 10.72
C ALA A 51 -19.42 2.88 9.39
N LEU A 52 -18.25 2.23 9.40
CA LEU A 52 -17.71 1.48 8.26
C LEU A 52 -18.06 -0.02 8.30
N ALA A 53 -18.74 -0.50 9.35
CA ALA A 53 -19.02 -1.92 9.53
C ALA A 53 -19.71 -2.52 8.31
N GLY A 54 -19.15 -3.63 7.82
CA GLY A 54 -19.65 -4.34 6.65
C GLY A 54 -19.04 -3.89 5.32
N MET A 55 -18.38 -2.74 5.25
CA MET A 55 -17.59 -2.38 4.05
C MET A 55 -16.51 -3.43 3.84
N LYS A 56 -16.42 -3.93 2.60
CA LYS A 56 -15.40 -4.88 2.19
C LYS A 56 -14.41 -4.24 1.24
N GLY A 57 -13.34 -4.94 0.91
CA GLY A 57 -12.46 -4.57 -0.19
C GLY A 57 -11.33 -5.55 -0.36
N THR A 58 -10.54 -5.35 -1.40
CA THR A 58 -9.46 -6.28 -1.76
C THR A 58 -8.13 -5.57 -1.80
N THR A 59 -7.09 -6.19 -1.25
CA THR A 59 -5.73 -5.66 -1.30
C THR A 59 -4.72 -6.79 -1.49
N PRO A 60 -3.62 -6.60 -2.26
CA PRO A 60 -2.49 -7.52 -2.20
C PRO A 60 -2.09 -7.72 -0.74
N LEU A 61 -2.16 -8.97 -0.27
CA LEU A 61 -1.87 -9.28 1.12
C LEU A 61 -1.45 -10.73 1.26
N VAL A 62 -0.33 -10.90 1.94
CA VAL A 62 0.11 -12.17 2.49
C VAL A 62 -0.09 -12.21 3.99
N ASP A 63 -0.31 -13.42 4.51
CA ASP A 63 -0.29 -13.66 5.95
C ASP A 63 1.16 -13.56 6.46
N LEU A 64 1.56 -12.35 6.85
CA LEU A 64 2.89 -12.09 7.37
C LEU A 64 3.07 -12.76 8.73
N GLY A 65 4.00 -13.71 8.78
CA GLY A 65 4.37 -14.40 10.02
C GLY A 65 4.87 -13.42 11.08
N GLN A 66 4.54 -13.69 12.35
CA GLN A 66 4.90 -12.84 13.48
C GLN A 66 6.42 -12.57 13.57
N GLU A 67 7.25 -13.53 13.17
CA GLU A 67 8.71 -13.35 13.15
C GLU A 67 9.15 -12.21 12.21
N PHE A 68 8.53 -12.08 11.04
CA PHE A 68 8.83 -10.99 10.11
C PHE A 68 8.36 -9.64 10.67
N LYS A 69 7.13 -9.60 11.21
CA LYS A 69 6.58 -8.41 11.89
C LYS A 69 7.50 -7.96 13.04
N ASP A 70 7.97 -8.89 13.87
CA ASP A 70 8.89 -8.61 14.98
C ASP A 70 10.26 -8.08 14.50
N ARG A 71 10.72 -8.51 13.32
CA ARG A 71 11.95 -7.99 12.70
C ARG A 71 11.73 -6.56 12.19
N MET A 72 10.63 -6.28 11.53
CA MET A 72 10.26 -4.91 11.13
C MET A 72 10.11 -3.98 12.33
N LEU A 73 9.46 -4.43 13.41
CA LEU A 73 9.31 -3.65 14.65
C LEU A 73 10.62 -3.36 15.39
N LYS A 74 11.70 -4.11 15.11
CA LYS A 74 13.05 -3.76 15.61
C LYS A 74 13.69 -2.63 14.81
N VAL A 75 13.32 -2.48 13.54
CA VAL A 75 13.75 -1.37 12.69
C VAL A 75 12.95 -0.12 13.04
N ASP A 76 11.62 -0.24 13.09
CA ASP A 76 10.72 0.83 13.49
C ASP A 76 9.66 0.32 14.49
N PRO A 77 9.82 0.61 15.81
CA PRO A 77 8.86 0.21 16.83
C PRO A 77 7.49 0.90 16.75
N ASP A 78 7.38 2.00 15.98
CA ASP A 78 6.17 2.81 15.92
C ASP A 78 5.17 2.29 14.86
N LEU A 79 5.59 1.37 13.98
CA LEU A 79 4.75 0.77 12.93
C LEU A 79 3.38 0.32 13.46
N SER A 80 2.33 0.86 12.86
CA SER A 80 0.93 0.53 13.14
C SER A 80 0.33 -0.48 12.17
N ASP A 81 0.93 -0.59 10.99
CA ASP A 81 0.61 -1.56 9.94
C ASP A 81 1.90 -1.99 9.22
N PHE A 82 1.78 -2.93 8.29
CA PHE A 82 2.90 -3.55 7.58
C PHE A 82 2.70 -3.55 6.06
N ASN A 83 1.79 -2.70 5.55
CA ASN A 83 1.42 -2.69 4.14
C ASN A 83 2.65 -2.39 3.26
N TYR A 84 2.85 -3.21 2.22
CA TYR A 84 3.96 -3.12 1.27
C TYR A 84 5.38 -3.17 1.88
N GLY A 85 5.51 -3.48 3.18
CA GLY A 85 6.79 -3.61 3.87
C GLY A 85 7.55 -4.88 3.50
N ALA A 86 6.82 -5.98 3.28
CA ALA A 86 7.41 -7.25 2.85
C ALA A 86 7.88 -7.19 1.39
N GLU A 87 7.11 -6.53 0.55
CA GLU A 87 7.40 -6.22 -0.85
C GLU A 87 8.63 -5.31 -0.94
N SER A 88 8.70 -4.26 -0.12
CA SER A 88 9.88 -3.38 -0.08
C SER A 88 11.14 -4.11 0.40
N TYR A 89 11.00 -5.05 1.32
CA TYR A 89 12.07 -5.93 1.76
C TYR A 89 12.52 -6.86 0.62
N ASP A 90 11.58 -7.52 -0.06
CA ASP A 90 11.87 -8.47 -1.13
C ASP A 90 12.49 -7.80 -2.36
N ALA A 91 12.02 -6.62 -2.79
CA ALA A 91 12.64 -5.84 -3.85
C ALA A 91 14.14 -5.61 -3.61
N ALA A 92 14.52 -5.25 -2.38
CA ALA A 92 15.92 -5.05 -2.00
C ALA A 92 16.73 -6.37 -2.04
N ILE A 93 16.14 -7.47 -1.55
CA ILE A 93 16.78 -8.80 -1.55
C ILE A 93 16.99 -9.29 -2.99
N VAL A 94 15.97 -9.17 -3.85
CA VAL A 94 16.03 -9.62 -5.24
C VAL A 94 17.08 -8.83 -6.02
N ILE A 95 17.15 -7.49 -5.86
CA ILE A 95 18.21 -6.68 -6.49
C ILE A 95 19.60 -7.16 -6.02
N ALA A 96 19.78 -7.39 -4.72
CA ALA A 96 21.05 -7.83 -4.17
C ALA A 96 21.46 -9.25 -4.64
N LEU A 97 20.51 -10.17 -4.76
CA LEU A 97 20.73 -11.52 -5.29
C LEU A 97 21.07 -11.48 -6.78
N ALA A 98 20.34 -10.69 -7.57
CA ALA A 98 20.60 -10.49 -8.99
C ALA A 98 22.02 -9.94 -9.24
N ALA A 99 22.43 -8.91 -8.46
CA ALA A 99 23.78 -8.37 -8.52
C ALA A 99 24.86 -9.38 -8.08
N THR A 100 24.54 -10.22 -7.09
CA THR A 100 25.42 -11.31 -6.64
C THR A 100 25.61 -12.37 -7.72
N GLU A 101 24.54 -12.81 -8.37
CA GLU A 101 24.58 -13.80 -9.45
C GLU A 101 25.31 -13.25 -10.68
N ALA A 102 25.02 -12.00 -11.06
CA ALA A 102 25.67 -11.32 -12.18
C ALA A 102 27.13 -10.93 -11.89
N LYS A 103 27.54 -10.94 -10.62
CA LYS A 103 28.87 -10.51 -10.13
C LYS A 103 29.21 -9.09 -10.55
N THR A 104 28.20 -8.22 -10.58
CA THR A 104 28.31 -6.81 -10.96
C THR A 104 27.14 -6.02 -10.36
N ASP A 105 27.39 -4.76 -10.05
CA ASP A 105 26.43 -3.69 -9.74
C ASP A 105 26.06 -2.87 -11.00
N GLY A 106 26.67 -3.18 -12.15
CA GLY A 106 26.32 -2.63 -13.46
C GLY A 106 25.00 -3.15 -14.00
N ILE A 107 24.49 -2.51 -15.06
CA ILE A 107 23.15 -2.75 -15.64
C ILE A 107 22.84 -4.23 -15.93
N GLU A 108 23.88 -5.05 -16.15
CA GLU A 108 23.75 -6.45 -16.50
C GLU A 108 23.01 -7.27 -15.43
N TYR A 109 23.02 -6.85 -14.15
CA TYR A 109 22.29 -7.57 -13.11
C TYR A 109 20.77 -7.58 -13.34
N ALA A 110 20.22 -6.58 -14.04
CA ALA A 110 18.78 -6.50 -14.30
C ALA A 110 18.27 -7.74 -15.05
N SER A 111 19.10 -8.32 -15.93
CA SER A 111 18.78 -9.55 -16.67
C SER A 111 18.65 -10.80 -15.79
N LYS A 112 19.04 -10.71 -14.52
CA LYS A 112 18.96 -11.81 -13.55
C LYS A 112 17.70 -11.77 -12.71
N ILE A 113 17.06 -10.61 -12.57
CA ILE A 113 15.96 -10.39 -11.60
C ILE A 113 14.84 -11.43 -11.77
N ASN A 114 14.33 -11.63 -12.99
CA ASN A 114 13.26 -12.61 -13.24
C ASN A 114 13.69 -14.05 -12.92
N GLY A 115 14.96 -14.38 -13.15
CA GLY A 115 15.51 -15.71 -12.88
C GLY A 115 15.73 -15.98 -11.39
N ILE A 116 15.91 -14.94 -10.56
CA ILE A 116 16.07 -15.09 -9.10
C ILE A 116 14.80 -15.66 -8.45
N THR A 117 13.62 -15.44 -9.04
CA THR A 117 12.33 -15.71 -8.40
C THR A 117 11.60 -16.92 -8.95
N ARG A 118 12.25 -17.74 -9.80
CA ARG A 118 11.59 -18.90 -10.41
C ARG A 118 12.52 -20.02 -10.88
N GLY A 119 12.05 -21.26 -10.77
CA GLY A 119 12.59 -22.43 -11.49
C GLY A 119 13.88 -23.05 -10.92
N GLY A 120 14.51 -22.41 -9.94
CA GLY A 120 15.69 -22.90 -9.22
C GLY A 120 15.41 -23.64 -7.92
N GLU A 121 16.43 -23.76 -7.08
CA GLU A 121 16.32 -24.32 -5.72
C GLU A 121 15.76 -23.27 -4.76
N LYS A 122 14.64 -23.60 -4.08
CA LYS A 122 13.93 -22.67 -3.19
C LYS A 122 14.82 -22.18 -2.04
N CYS A 123 14.77 -20.88 -1.79
CA CYS A 123 15.41 -20.21 -0.66
C CYS A 123 14.58 -18.98 -0.25
N THR A 124 14.65 -18.58 1.02
CA THR A 124 13.70 -17.61 1.60
C THR A 124 14.37 -16.39 2.22
N ASP A 125 15.70 -16.33 2.19
CA ASP A 125 16.49 -15.22 2.70
C ASP A 125 17.76 -15.03 1.88
N PHE A 126 18.37 -13.84 1.98
CA PHE A 126 19.56 -13.50 1.21
C PHE A 126 20.73 -14.44 1.49
N ALA A 127 20.97 -14.84 2.75
CA ALA A 127 22.11 -15.67 3.11
C ALA A 127 22.02 -17.09 2.51
N GLY A 128 20.82 -17.68 2.58
CA GLY A 128 20.49 -18.97 2.00
C GLY A 128 20.59 -18.96 0.48
N CYS A 129 19.99 -17.96 -0.17
CA CYS A 129 20.06 -17.82 -1.63
C CYS A 129 21.48 -17.54 -2.11
N LYS A 130 22.21 -16.63 -1.46
CA LYS A 130 23.60 -16.33 -1.77
C LYS A 130 24.48 -17.57 -1.70
N LYS A 131 24.27 -18.44 -0.70
CA LYS A 131 25.01 -19.70 -0.59
C LYS A 131 24.78 -20.60 -1.80
N LEU A 132 23.54 -20.73 -2.28
CA LEU A 132 23.21 -21.51 -3.47
C LEU A 132 23.86 -20.91 -4.73
N ILE A 133 23.82 -19.58 -4.88
CA ILE A 133 24.49 -18.87 -5.98
C ILE A 133 26.01 -19.09 -5.95
N ASP A 134 26.64 -19.02 -4.76
CA ASP A 134 28.08 -19.27 -4.59
C ASP A 134 28.45 -20.74 -4.91
N GLU A 135 27.53 -21.68 -4.71
CA GLU A 135 27.64 -23.09 -5.13
C GLU A 135 27.40 -23.30 -6.63
N GLY A 136 27.02 -22.25 -7.37
CA GLY A 136 26.73 -22.29 -8.80
C GLY A 136 25.37 -22.90 -9.15
N LYS A 137 24.41 -22.83 -8.22
CA LYS A 137 23.04 -23.28 -8.42
C LYS A 137 22.13 -22.12 -8.80
N ASP A 138 21.13 -22.42 -9.60
CA ASP A 138 20.01 -21.50 -9.86
C ASP A 138 19.11 -21.45 -8.62
N VAL A 139 18.67 -20.26 -8.24
CA VAL A 139 17.83 -20.03 -7.05
C VAL A 139 16.39 -19.76 -7.44
N ASP A 140 15.50 -20.01 -6.50
CA ASP A 140 14.10 -19.64 -6.57
C ASP A 140 13.74 -18.96 -5.25
N TYR A 141 13.95 -17.65 -5.20
CA TYR A 141 13.67 -16.83 -4.03
C TYR A 141 12.15 -16.71 -3.84
N ASP A 142 11.70 -17.16 -2.67
CA ASP A 142 10.32 -17.10 -2.21
C ASP A 142 10.32 -16.38 -0.86
N GLY A 143 10.10 -15.06 -0.93
CA GLY A 143 10.41 -14.10 0.12
C GLY A 143 9.30 -13.89 1.14
N ALA A 144 9.33 -12.72 1.78
CA ALA A 144 8.36 -12.34 2.79
C ALA A 144 6.97 -12.02 2.21
N SER A 145 6.90 -11.46 1.00
CA SER A 145 5.66 -11.12 0.29
C SER A 145 5.06 -12.30 -0.50
N GLY A 146 5.67 -13.49 -0.40
CA GLY A 146 5.19 -14.74 -0.98
C GLY A 146 5.84 -15.10 -2.32
N PRO A 147 5.26 -16.05 -3.08
CA PRO A 147 5.86 -16.48 -4.32
C PRO A 147 5.81 -15.35 -5.34
N LEU A 148 6.99 -14.86 -5.73
CA LEU A 148 7.13 -13.76 -6.68
C LEU A 148 6.92 -14.24 -8.11
N GLU A 149 7.56 -15.36 -8.52
CA GLU A 149 7.33 -16.04 -9.82
C GLU A 149 7.19 -15.08 -11.01
N PHE A 150 8.20 -14.23 -11.21
CA PHE A 150 8.12 -13.12 -12.15
C PHE A 150 7.98 -13.55 -13.60
N SER A 151 7.03 -12.94 -14.30
CA SER A 151 6.92 -12.99 -15.76
C SER A 151 8.09 -12.24 -16.42
N GLY A 152 8.27 -12.43 -17.72
CA GLY A 152 9.34 -11.78 -18.48
C GLY A 152 9.31 -10.25 -18.48
N ASN A 153 8.18 -9.64 -18.12
CA ASN A 153 8.00 -8.20 -17.93
C ASN A 153 8.25 -7.72 -16.48
N GLY A 154 8.73 -8.58 -15.59
CA GLY A 154 9.20 -8.17 -14.25
C GLY A 154 8.11 -7.97 -13.20
N GLU A 155 6.99 -8.69 -13.29
CA GLU A 155 5.90 -8.65 -12.31
C GLU A 155 5.41 -10.05 -11.92
N PRO A 156 4.73 -10.22 -10.76
CA PRO A 156 4.28 -11.51 -10.31
C PRO A 156 3.20 -12.12 -11.19
N THR A 157 3.29 -13.42 -11.42
CA THR A 157 2.23 -14.20 -12.08
C THR A 157 1.27 -14.87 -11.10
N GLU A 158 1.62 -14.89 -9.81
CA GLU A 158 0.80 -15.39 -8.73
C GLU A 158 0.80 -14.35 -7.61
N ALA A 159 -0.33 -14.21 -6.91
CA ALA A 159 -0.44 -13.32 -5.77
C ALA A 159 -1.46 -13.84 -4.76
N SER A 160 -1.32 -13.38 -3.53
CA SER A 160 -2.32 -13.52 -2.48
C SER A 160 -3.01 -12.17 -2.29
N TYR A 161 -4.33 -12.20 -2.19
CA TYR A 161 -5.17 -11.05 -1.89
C TYR A 161 -5.90 -11.28 -0.58
N GLY A 162 -5.94 -10.26 0.25
CA GLY A 162 -6.84 -10.20 1.39
C GLY A 162 -8.17 -9.61 0.95
N VAL A 163 -9.27 -10.35 1.16
CA VAL A 163 -10.62 -9.79 1.20
C VAL A 163 -10.84 -9.30 2.63
N LEU A 164 -10.71 -7.99 2.82
CA LEU A 164 -10.82 -7.34 4.12
C LEU A 164 -12.25 -6.87 4.36
N GLN A 165 -12.66 -6.84 5.62
CA GLN A 165 -13.95 -6.31 6.03
C GLN A 165 -13.81 -5.45 7.28
N PHE A 166 -14.42 -4.27 7.29
CA PHE A 166 -14.54 -3.48 8.51
C PHE A 166 -15.51 -4.13 9.50
N GLY A 167 -15.05 -4.28 10.74
CA GLY A 167 -15.77 -4.89 11.84
C GLY A 167 -16.73 -3.94 12.54
N SER A 168 -17.56 -4.52 13.41
CA SER A 168 -18.46 -3.80 14.31
C SER A 168 -17.88 -3.58 15.71
N MET A 169 -16.71 -4.14 16.02
CA MET A 169 -16.20 -4.22 17.39
C MET A 169 -15.24 -3.09 17.76
N LYS A 170 -15.45 -2.54 18.95
CA LYS A 170 -14.43 -1.78 19.69
C LYS A 170 -13.42 -2.78 20.30
N ASN A 171 -12.21 -2.82 19.74
CA ASN A 171 -11.00 -3.51 20.23
C ASN A 171 -10.96 -5.05 20.10
N SER A 172 -9.89 -5.58 19.48
CA SER A 172 -9.43 -6.95 19.73
C SER A 172 -8.67 -7.00 21.06
N GLU A 173 -8.82 -8.11 21.80
CA GLU A 173 -8.11 -8.36 23.07
C GLU A 173 -6.61 -8.68 22.88
N ASP A 174 -6.08 -8.65 21.65
CA ASP A 174 -4.70 -9.04 21.31
C ASP A 174 -3.71 -7.87 21.20
N GLY A 175 -4.16 -6.63 21.39
CA GLY A 175 -3.28 -5.46 21.36
C GLY A 175 -2.92 -4.96 19.97
N THR A 176 -3.65 -5.37 18.93
CA THR A 176 -3.51 -4.80 17.59
C THR A 176 -4.08 -3.37 17.59
N LYS A 177 -3.26 -2.40 17.15
CA LYS A 177 -3.34 -0.93 17.34
C LYS A 177 -4.54 -0.27 16.64
N CYS A 178 -5.74 -0.66 17.01
CA CYS A 178 -6.98 -0.05 16.55
C CYS A 178 -7.57 0.84 17.66
N GLU A 179 -6.71 1.49 18.44
CA GLU A 179 -7.08 2.18 19.69
C GLU A 179 -7.67 3.59 19.45
N LYS A 180 -7.62 4.11 18.22
CA LYS A 180 -7.98 5.50 17.90
C LYS A 180 -9.35 5.68 17.24
N SER A 181 -9.95 4.62 16.70
CA SER A 181 -11.22 4.67 15.97
C SER A 181 -12.14 3.53 16.41
N ASP A 182 -13.45 3.78 16.34
CA ASP A 182 -14.46 2.71 16.44
C ASP A 182 -14.53 1.89 15.13
N GLU A 183 -13.74 2.27 14.12
CA GLU A 183 -13.62 1.64 12.80
C GLU A 183 -12.32 0.87 12.70
N CYS A 184 -12.39 -0.42 12.38
CA CYS A 184 -11.23 -1.30 12.28
C CYS A 184 -11.48 -2.43 11.28
N ILE A 185 -10.43 -2.88 10.60
CA ILE A 185 -10.49 -4.15 9.88
C ILE A 185 -10.68 -5.28 10.89
N ASP A 186 -11.67 -6.13 10.63
CA ASP A 186 -11.91 -7.35 11.40
C ASP A 186 -10.98 -8.44 10.86
N GLU A 187 -9.80 -8.57 11.46
CA GLU A 187 -8.81 -9.57 11.03
C GLU A 187 -9.38 -11.00 11.07
N SER A 188 -10.34 -11.28 11.96
CA SER A 188 -11.00 -12.59 12.04
C SER A 188 -11.89 -12.92 10.83
N LYS A 189 -12.26 -11.90 10.04
CA LYS A 189 -13.02 -12.02 8.79
C LYS A 189 -12.14 -11.88 7.54
N THR A 190 -10.83 -11.70 7.69
CA THR A 190 -9.93 -11.61 6.54
C THR A 190 -9.86 -12.96 5.84
N GLU A 191 -10.24 -12.97 4.55
CA GLU A 191 -10.11 -14.16 3.70
C GLU A 191 -8.93 -13.98 2.75
N PHE A 192 -8.03 -14.96 2.73
CA PHE A 192 -6.90 -14.97 1.79
C PHE A 192 -7.28 -15.73 0.52
N VAL A 193 -7.28 -15.01 -0.60
CA VAL A 193 -7.59 -15.51 -1.93
C VAL A 193 -6.32 -15.55 -2.76
N LYS A 194 -5.99 -16.72 -3.29
CA LYS A 194 -4.91 -16.83 -4.29
C LYS A 194 -5.43 -16.46 -5.66
N ALA A 195 -4.73 -15.56 -6.34
CA ALA A 195 -4.98 -15.19 -7.71
C ALA A 195 -3.79 -15.62 -8.57
N THR A 196 -4.08 -16.23 -9.72
CA THR A 196 -3.07 -16.63 -10.70
C THR A 196 -3.38 -15.95 -12.01
N ALA A 197 -2.39 -15.26 -12.57
CA ALA A 197 -2.51 -14.62 -13.86
C ALA A 197 -2.76 -15.67 -14.95
N PRO A 198 -3.52 -15.33 -16.01
CA PRO A 198 -3.69 -16.26 -17.12
C PRO A 198 -2.33 -16.60 -17.72
N LYS A 199 -2.17 -17.81 -18.28
CA LYS A 199 -0.90 -18.23 -18.91
C LYS A 199 -0.37 -17.27 -19.98
N SER A 200 -1.23 -16.45 -20.57
CA SER A 200 -0.84 -15.41 -21.54
C SER A 200 -0.12 -14.22 -20.91
N ALA A 201 -0.19 -14.05 -19.59
CA ALA A 201 0.53 -13.02 -18.84
C ALA A 201 1.98 -13.41 -18.53
N ASP A 202 2.31 -14.70 -18.58
CA ASP A 202 3.71 -15.18 -18.54
C ASP A 202 4.33 -14.99 -19.93
N VAL A 203 4.96 -13.83 -20.12
CA VAL A 203 5.51 -13.36 -21.39
C VAL A 203 7.03 -13.61 -21.45
N PRO A 204 7.64 -13.66 -22.65
CA PRO A 204 9.09 -13.77 -22.77
C PRO A 204 9.83 -12.60 -22.09
N GLU A 205 11.04 -12.86 -21.61
CA GLU A 205 11.91 -11.83 -21.01
C GLU A 205 12.11 -10.62 -21.93
N VAL A 206 11.96 -9.43 -21.34
CA VAL A 206 12.30 -8.16 -21.99
C VAL A 206 13.81 -7.98 -21.94
N PRO A 207 14.50 -7.82 -23.08
CA PRO A 207 15.95 -7.62 -23.09
C PRO A 207 16.35 -6.31 -22.39
N VAL A 208 17.41 -6.37 -21.58
CA VAL A 208 18.01 -5.18 -20.97
C VAL A 208 18.70 -4.34 -22.04
N VAL A 209 18.32 -3.06 -22.17
CA VAL A 209 18.87 -2.12 -23.16
C VAL A 209 19.47 -0.89 -22.48
N GLY A 210 20.79 -0.75 -22.57
CA GLY A 210 21.51 0.40 -22.05
C GLY A 210 22.96 0.08 -21.75
N THR A 211 23.65 1.03 -21.11
CA THR A 211 25.00 0.82 -20.59
C THR A 211 25.15 1.57 -19.27
N ARG A 212 25.51 0.86 -18.21
CA ARG A 212 25.93 1.44 -16.93
C ARG A 212 26.96 0.50 -16.32
N ALA A 213 28.19 0.99 -16.14
CA ALA A 213 29.25 0.21 -15.51
C ALA A 213 29.10 0.27 -13.99
N GLY A 214 29.31 -0.86 -13.33
CA GLY A 214 29.41 -0.92 -11.87
C GLY A 214 30.72 -0.30 -11.34
N ASP A 215 30.68 0.19 -10.11
CA ASP A 215 31.85 0.64 -9.35
C ASP A 215 32.29 -0.37 -8.28
N GLY A 216 31.57 -1.49 -8.19
CA GLY A 216 31.81 -2.59 -7.28
C GLY A 216 31.25 -2.35 -5.89
N VAL A 217 30.30 -1.43 -5.70
CA VAL A 217 29.54 -1.20 -4.46
C VAL A 217 28.06 -1.08 -4.82
N LEU A 218 27.25 -2.07 -4.44
CA LEU A 218 25.81 -1.96 -4.61
C LEU A 218 25.25 -0.84 -3.71
N THR A 219 24.75 0.21 -4.35
CA THR A 219 24.12 1.39 -3.75
C THR A 219 22.66 1.43 -4.16
N LEU A 220 21.76 1.25 -3.19
CA LEU A 220 20.32 1.30 -3.39
C LEU A 220 19.77 2.69 -3.02
N GLY A 221 18.90 3.21 -3.87
CA GLY A 221 18.08 4.37 -3.59
C GLY A 221 16.67 3.96 -3.15
N THR A 222 16.02 4.75 -2.30
CA THR A 222 14.56 4.66 -2.12
C THR A 222 13.86 5.86 -2.76
N LEU A 223 12.66 5.62 -3.28
CA LEU A 223 11.72 6.61 -3.78
C LEU A 223 10.34 6.26 -3.20
N LEU A 224 10.23 6.29 -1.88
CA LEU A 224 9.06 5.82 -1.12
C LEU A 224 8.27 7.03 -0.58
N PRO A 225 6.96 6.90 -0.33
CA PRO A 225 6.10 8.03 0.01
C PRO A 225 6.31 8.46 1.47
N VAL A 226 7.26 9.37 1.68
CA VAL A 226 7.46 10.01 2.99
C VAL A 226 6.50 11.19 3.16
N THR A 227 6.15 11.84 2.04
CA THR A 227 5.12 12.86 1.98
C THR A 227 4.07 12.50 0.91
N GLY A 228 2.95 13.23 0.91
CA GLY A 228 1.89 13.06 -0.08
C GLY A 228 0.71 12.21 0.39
N SER A 229 -0.19 11.86 -0.52
CA SER A 229 -1.43 11.13 -0.19
C SER A 229 -1.19 9.67 0.20
N LEU A 230 -0.03 9.12 -0.16
CA LEU A 230 0.39 7.76 0.21
C LEU A 230 1.35 7.73 1.40
N ALA A 231 1.52 8.83 2.15
CA ALA A 231 2.49 8.90 3.25
C ALA A 231 2.25 7.86 4.36
N PHE A 232 1.06 7.27 4.43
CA PHE A 232 0.75 6.16 5.35
C PHE A 232 1.49 4.87 5.00
N LEU A 233 1.88 4.66 3.73
CA LEU A 233 2.68 3.51 3.29
C LEU A 233 4.17 3.68 3.56
N GLY A 234 4.64 4.92 3.74
CA GLY A 234 6.06 5.23 3.89
C GLY A 234 6.77 4.46 5.02
N PRO A 235 6.26 4.50 6.28
CA PRO A 235 6.92 3.84 7.40
C PRO A 235 7.17 2.34 7.19
N PRO A 236 6.18 1.49 6.86
CA PRO A 236 6.43 0.06 6.65
C PRO A 236 7.33 -0.21 5.44
N GLU A 237 7.16 0.51 4.31
CA GLU A 237 8.00 0.33 3.12
C GLU A 237 9.48 0.66 3.43
N VAL A 238 9.74 1.80 4.09
CA VAL A 238 11.09 2.22 4.49
C VAL A 238 11.72 1.22 5.46
N ALA A 239 10.96 0.77 6.47
CA ALA A 239 11.43 -0.23 7.42
C ALA A 239 11.77 -1.57 6.73
N GLY A 240 11.01 -1.98 5.72
CA GLY A 240 11.27 -3.15 4.89
C GLY A 240 12.61 -3.08 4.17
N VAL A 241 12.88 -1.98 3.44
CA VAL A 241 14.18 -1.78 2.75
C VAL A 241 15.34 -1.76 3.76
N GLN A 242 15.18 -1.03 4.87
CA GLN A 242 16.21 -0.95 5.90
C GLN A 242 16.52 -2.31 6.51
N LEU A 243 15.50 -3.13 6.79
CA LEU A 243 15.67 -4.50 7.29
C LEU A 243 16.45 -5.36 6.29
N ALA A 244 16.09 -5.32 5.01
CA ALA A 244 16.77 -6.07 3.96
C ALA A 244 18.26 -5.70 3.88
N VAL A 245 18.58 -4.40 3.83
CA VAL A 245 19.97 -3.92 3.78
C VAL A 245 20.77 -4.37 5.00
N GLN A 246 20.18 -4.33 6.20
CA GLN A 246 20.84 -4.80 7.42
C GLN A 246 21.21 -6.29 7.32
N GLU A 247 20.30 -7.11 6.82
CA GLU A 247 20.50 -8.56 6.73
C GLU A 247 21.43 -8.97 5.58
N ILE A 248 21.36 -8.29 4.45
CA ILE A 248 22.31 -8.42 3.34
C ILE A 248 23.74 -8.14 3.85
N ASN A 249 23.93 -7.04 4.58
CA ASN A 249 25.24 -6.66 5.11
C ASN A 249 25.73 -7.63 6.20
N ALA A 250 24.82 -8.09 7.08
CA ALA A 250 25.14 -9.12 8.06
C ALA A 250 25.58 -10.45 7.42
N ALA A 251 25.10 -10.75 6.20
CA ALA A 251 25.47 -11.91 5.41
C ALA A 251 26.74 -11.72 4.55
N GLY A 252 27.47 -10.61 4.73
CA GLY A 252 28.72 -10.31 4.01
C GLY A 252 28.55 -9.46 2.75
N GLY A 253 27.35 -8.91 2.54
CA GLY A 253 27.05 -7.93 1.50
C GLY A 253 27.11 -8.48 0.08
N VAL A 254 27.26 -7.56 -0.88
CA VAL A 254 27.27 -7.83 -2.32
C VAL A 254 28.65 -7.46 -2.86
N LEU A 255 29.23 -8.33 -3.70
CA LEU A 255 30.62 -8.18 -4.20
C LEU A 255 31.67 -8.07 -3.07
N GLY A 256 31.38 -8.64 -1.90
CA GLY A 256 32.24 -8.61 -0.73
C GLY A 256 32.29 -7.25 0.00
N LYS A 257 31.29 -6.39 -0.22
CA LYS A 257 31.14 -5.09 0.44
C LYS A 257 29.72 -4.89 0.92
N ASP A 258 29.58 -4.09 1.98
CA ASP A 258 28.27 -3.66 2.47
C ASP A 258 27.54 -2.84 1.40
N VAL A 259 26.24 -3.11 1.26
CA VAL A 259 25.28 -2.32 0.50
C VAL A 259 25.10 -0.96 1.16
N VAL A 260 25.09 0.08 0.33
CA VAL A 260 24.84 1.47 0.75
C VAL A 260 23.39 1.82 0.45
N LEU A 261 22.68 2.41 1.42
CA LEU A 261 21.31 2.89 1.24
C LEU A 261 21.29 4.43 1.16
N VAL A 262 20.57 4.96 0.19
CA VAL A 262 20.30 6.40 0.03
C VAL A 262 18.80 6.60 0.00
N GLU A 263 18.25 7.19 1.07
CA GLU A 263 16.81 7.36 1.18
C GLU A 263 16.31 8.59 0.43
N GLY A 264 15.11 8.47 -0.16
CA GLY A 264 14.46 9.50 -0.94
C GLY A 264 12.93 9.43 -0.85
N ASP A 265 12.32 10.62 -0.88
CA ASP A 265 10.86 10.79 -0.88
C ASP A 265 10.32 10.79 -2.31
N SER A 266 9.20 10.10 -2.53
CA SER A 266 8.45 10.16 -3.79
C SER A 266 7.51 11.37 -3.86
N GLY A 267 6.94 11.78 -2.73
CA GLY A 267 5.82 12.72 -2.70
C GLY A 267 4.65 12.29 -3.59
N ASP A 268 4.00 13.28 -4.19
CA ASP A 268 2.91 13.12 -5.17
C ASP A 268 3.32 13.73 -6.52
N THR A 269 2.53 13.45 -7.56
CA THR A 269 2.82 14.01 -8.90
C THR A 269 2.83 15.55 -8.93
N GLU A 270 2.05 16.22 -8.06
CA GLU A 270 1.85 17.66 -8.10
C GLU A 270 2.84 18.44 -7.24
N ASN A 271 3.34 17.83 -6.15
CA ASN A 271 4.43 18.43 -5.39
C ASN A 271 5.79 18.26 -6.10
N LYS A 272 5.87 17.38 -7.11
CA LYS A 272 7.03 17.15 -7.98
C LYS A 272 8.30 16.81 -7.19
N VAL A 273 8.14 16.12 -6.06
CA VAL A 273 9.27 15.68 -5.24
C VAL A 273 10.06 14.60 -5.98
N ALA A 274 9.38 13.57 -6.51
CA ALA A 274 10.04 12.44 -7.16
C ALA A 274 11.07 12.80 -8.26
N PRO A 275 10.79 13.68 -9.24
CA PRO A 275 11.80 14.07 -10.23
C PRO A 275 13.08 14.64 -9.60
N THR A 276 12.96 15.45 -8.55
CA THR A 276 14.11 16.04 -7.84
C THR A 276 14.87 14.99 -7.04
N THR A 277 14.14 14.09 -6.37
CA THR A 277 14.72 12.95 -5.64
C THR A 277 15.51 12.06 -6.58
N VAL A 278 14.93 11.67 -7.73
CA VAL A 278 15.61 10.84 -8.74
C VAL A 278 16.90 11.48 -9.23
N GLN A 279 16.90 12.78 -9.55
CA GLN A 279 18.15 13.46 -9.93
C GLN A 279 19.21 13.40 -8.82
N THR A 280 18.80 13.48 -7.56
CA THR A 280 19.69 13.35 -6.40
C THR A 280 20.24 11.93 -6.27
N LEU A 281 19.39 10.91 -6.40
CA LEU A 281 19.80 9.49 -6.36
C LEU A 281 20.78 9.17 -7.50
N LEU A 282 20.47 9.57 -8.72
CA LEU A 282 21.35 9.38 -9.88
C LEU A 282 22.69 10.11 -9.68
N SER A 283 22.71 11.30 -9.09
CA SER A 283 23.96 12.02 -8.78
C SER A 283 24.83 11.32 -7.73
N LYS A 284 24.22 10.45 -6.91
CA LYS A 284 24.89 9.60 -5.92
C LYS A 284 25.27 8.23 -6.48
N ASN A 285 25.11 8.02 -7.79
CA ASN A 285 25.46 6.80 -8.50
C ASN A 285 24.73 5.54 -7.98
N VAL A 286 23.47 5.65 -7.57
CA VAL A 286 22.68 4.45 -7.20
C VAL A 286 22.60 3.44 -8.36
N ASP A 287 22.57 2.16 -8.05
CA ASP A 287 22.47 1.05 -9.00
C ASP A 287 21.04 0.58 -9.21
N GLY A 288 20.19 0.74 -8.20
CA GLY A 288 18.77 0.44 -8.22
C GLY A 288 17.99 1.42 -7.35
N ILE A 289 16.72 1.67 -7.68
CA ILE A 289 15.79 2.52 -6.93
C ILE A 289 14.57 1.69 -6.57
N ILE A 290 14.29 1.55 -5.28
CA ILE A 290 13.08 0.90 -4.77
C ILE A 290 11.99 1.95 -4.62
N GLY A 291 10.92 1.80 -5.38
CA GLY A 291 9.83 2.76 -5.51
C GLY A 291 9.42 3.02 -6.96
N ALA A 292 8.45 3.90 -7.23
CA ALA A 292 7.59 4.55 -6.23
C ALA A 292 6.31 3.74 -6.00
N ALA A 293 5.65 3.99 -4.87
CA ALA A 293 4.40 3.34 -4.51
C ALA A 293 3.23 3.74 -5.42
N SER A 294 3.15 5.01 -5.83
CA SER A 294 2.12 5.48 -6.77
C SER A 294 2.48 5.13 -8.22
N SER A 295 1.52 4.60 -8.98
CA SER A 295 1.67 4.37 -10.43
C SER A 295 1.92 5.67 -11.19
N SER A 296 1.16 6.72 -10.89
CA SER A 296 1.29 8.03 -11.55
C SER A 296 2.65 8.70 -11.24
N VAL A 297 3.15 8.57 -10.01
CA VAL A 297 4.51 9.03 -9.68
C VAL A 297 5.56 8.21 -10.41
N SER A 298 5.39 6.89 -10.46
CA SER A 298 6.35 6.00 -11.13
C SER A 298 6.45 6.25 -12.64
N LEU A 299 5.31 6.40 -13.32
CA LEU A 299 5.24 6.77 -14.74
C LEU A 299 5.93 8.12 -15.03
N SER A 300 5.96 9.04 -14.06
CA SER A 300 6.62 10.34 -14.23
C SER A 300 8.16 10.28 -14.23
N VAL A 301 8.75 9.19 -13.72
CA VAL A 301 10.21 9.08 -13.54
C VAL A 301 10.85 7.85 -14.19
N VAL A 302 10.09 6.80 -14.52
CA VAL A 302 10.60 5.53 -15.04
C VAL A 302 11.51 5.72 -16.26
N ASP A 303 11.13 6.56 -17.22
CA ASP A 303 11.94 6.83 -18.41
C ASP A 303 13.30 7.47 -18.07
N THR A 304 13.33 8.33 -17.05
CA THR A 304 14.56 9.01 -16.60
C THR A 304 15.51 8.00 -15.96
N ILE A 305 14.97 7.13 -15.10
CA ILE A 305 15.72 6.09 -14.39
C ILE A 305 16.25 5.04 -15.39
N ALA A 306 15.38 4.53 -16.27
CA ALA A 306 15.76 3.56 -17.30
C ALA A 306 16.78 4.14 -18.29
N THR A 307 16.67 5.42 -18.65
CA THR A 307 17.68 6.09 -19.50
C THR A 307 19.04 6.22 -18.82
N ALA A 308 19.09 6.30 -17.49
CA ALA A 308 20.33 6.25 -16.72
C ALA A 308 20.89 4.82 -16.56
N GLY A 309 20.19 3.79 -17.04
CA GLY A 309 20.58 2.39 -16.90
C GLY A 309 20.49 1.88 -15.47
N VAL A 310 19.61 2.46 -14.66
CA VAL A 310 19.35 2.10 -13.26
C VAL A 310 18.04 1.30 -13.21
N VAL A 311 17.98 0.26 -12.37
CA VAL A 311 16.74 -0.50 -12.16
C VAL A 311 15.78 0.32 -11.30
N MET A 312 14.51 0.31 -11.66
CA MET A 312 13.41 0.78 -10.83
C MET A 312 12.58 -0.44 -10.40
N PHE A 313 12.36 -0.60 -9.10
CA PHE A 313 11.63 -1.74 -8.55
C PHE A 313 10.56 -1.24 -7.58
N SER A 314 9.29 -1.24 -8.00
CA SER A 314 8.22 -0.77 -7.14
C SER A 314 7.71 -1.86 -6.19
N PRO A 315 7.57 -1.56 -4.89
CA PRO A 315 6.93 -2.49 -3.97
C PRO A 315 5.41 -2.51 -4.09
N ALA A 316 4.77 -1.44 -4.57
CA ALA A 316 3.33 -1.23 -4.36
C ALA A 316 2.49 -0.88 -5.59
N ASN A 317 3.08 -0.40 -6.69
CA ASN A 317 2.25 0.14 -7.77
C ASN A 317 1.63 -0.96 -8.66
N THR A 318 0.34 -0.83 -8.97
CA THR A 318 -0.46 -1.93 -9.55
C THR A 318 -0.97 -1.67 -10.97
N SER A 319 -0.93 -0.42 -11.46
CA SER A 319 -1.44 -0.07 -12.80
C SER A 319 -0.95 -1.01 -13.90
N LYS A 320 -1.90 -1.58 -14.66
CA LYS A 320 -1.60 -2.48 -15.80
C LYS A 320 -0.74 -1.86 -16.90
N LYS A 321 -0.55 -0.53 -16.91
CA LYS A 321 0.31 0.15 -17.87
C LYS A 321 1.74 -0.37 -17.83
N PHE A 322 2.22 -0.77 -16.64
CA PHE A 322 3.56 -1.32 -16.47
C PHE A 322 3.74 -2.68 -17.14
N SER A 323 2.69 -3.50 -17.20
CA SER A 323 2.75 -4.85 -17.80
C SER A 323 3.19 -4.85 -19.28
N THR A 324 3.06 -3.72 -19.98
CA THR A 324 3.48 -3.57 -21.39
C THR A 324 4.34 -2.32 -21.63
N TYR A 325 4.91 -1.74 -20.58
CA TYR A 325 5.68 -0.50 -20.71
C TYR A 325 7.04 -0.77 -21.39
N ASP A 326 7.53 0.18 -22.19
CA ASP A 326 8.87 0.07 -22.80
C ASP A 326 9.93 0.62 -21.82
N ASP A 327 10.23 -0.19 -20.80
CA ASP A 327 11.13 0.19 -19.70
C ASP A 327 12.60 -0.20 -19.94
N LYS A 328 12.94 -0.75 -21.11
CA LYS A 328 14.28 -1.25 -21.48
C LYS A 328 14.77 -2.43 -20.63
N GLY A 329 13.87 -3.23 -20.05
CA GLY A 329 14.19 -4.35 -19.16
C GLY A 329 14.71 -3.89 -17.79
N LEU A 330 14.28 -2.71 -17.33
CA LEU A 330 14.80 -2.06 -16.12
C LEU A 330 13.71 -1.71 -15.10
N TYR A 331 12.45 -2.05 -15.37
CA TYR A 331 11.36 -1.86 -14.42
C TYR A 331 10.86 -3.21 -13.91
N PHE A 332 10.61 -3.29 -12.61
CA PHE A 332 10.08 -4.47 -11.93
C PHE A 332 9.10 -4.03 -10.85
N ARG A 333 8.23 -4.95 -10.42
CA ARG A 333 7.35 -4.72 -9.26
C ARG A 333 7.05 -6.01 -8.51
N ASP A 334 6.89 -5.90 -7.19
CA ASP A 334 6.43 -7.00 -6.34
C ASP A 334 4.91 -6.98 -6.18
N ALA A 335 4.28 -5.80 -6.27
CA ALA A 335 2.83 -5.71 -6.29
C ALA A 335 2.25 -6.32 -7.58
N PRO A 336 1.20 -7.15 -7.48
CA PRO A 336 0.52 -7.70 -8.65
C PRO A 336 -0.21 -6.62 -9.45
N SER A 337 -0.39 -6.88 -10.75
CA SER A 337 -1.15 -6.01 -11.64
C SER A 337 -2.63 -5.90 -11.24
N ASP A 338 -3.22 -4.72 -11.46
CA ASP A 338 -4.67 -4.44 -11.27
C ASP A 338 -5.57 -5.40 -12.07
N ILE A 339 -5.05 -6.06 -13.11
CA ILE A 339 -5.74 -7.13 -13.83
C ILE A 339 -6.17 -8.24 -12.87
N LEU A 340 -5.32 -8.60 -11.90
CA LEU A 340 -5.62 -9.63 -10.91
C LEU A 340 -6.60 -9.10 -9.86
N GLN A 341 -6.35 -7.90 -9.32
CA GLN A 341 -7.22 -7.33 -8.28
C GLN A 341 -8.62 -7.05 -8.80
N GLY A 342 -8.76 -6.53 -10.03
CA GLY A 342 -10.05 -6.32 -10.68
C GLY A 342 -10.88 -7.60 -10.75
N SER A 343 -10.23 -8.74 -11.02
CA SER A 343 -10.88 -10.06 -11.00
C SER A 343 -11.29 -10.47 -9.59
N VAL A 344 -10.40 -10.36 -8.59
CA VAL A 344 -10.71 -10.75 -7.21
C VAL A 344 -11.82 -9.88 -6.61
N LEU A 345 -11.81 -8.58 -6.90
CA LEU A 345 -12.84 -7.64 -6.46
C LEU A 345 -14.19 -7.94 -7.14
N ALA A 346 -14.19 -8.22 -8.44
CA ALA A 346 -15.41 -8.63 -9.16
C ALA A 346 -15.99 -9.93 -8.58
N ASP A 347 -15.16 -10.95 -8.35
CA ASP A 347 -15.57 -12.22 -7.75
C ASP A 347 -16.13 -12.03 -6.34
N THR A 348 -15.54 -11.13 -5.55
CA THR A 348 -16.03 -10.77 -4.21
C THR A 348 -17.42 -10.15 -4.29
N ILE A 349 -17.60 -9.12 -5.13
CA ILE A 349 -18.87 -8.42 -5.32
C ILE A 349 -19.97 -9.38 -5.80
N ILE A 350 -19.66 -10.22 -6.80
CA ILE A 350 -20.61 -11.19 -7.36
C ILE A 350 -20.92 -12.30 -6.36
N GLY A 351 -19.92 -12.76 -5.61
CA GLY A 351 -20.07 -13.76 -4.55
C GLY A 351 -21.01 -13.31 -3.43
N ASP A 352 -21.02 -12.00 -3.13
CA ASP A 352 -21.95 -11.36 -2.21
C ASP A 352 -23.36 -11.14 -2.81
N GLY A 353 -23.61 -11.62 -4.04
CA GLY A 353 -24.90 -11.57 -4.72
C GLY A 353 -25.23 -10.22 -5.35
N LYS A 354 -24.23 -9.36 -5.53
CA LYS A 354 -24.36 -8.05 -6.17
C LYS A 354 -24.05 -8.18 -7.67
N SER A 355 -24.85 -7.54 -8.52
CA SER A 355 -24.70 -7.71 -9.98
C SER A 355 -24.63 -6.40 -10.76
N SER A 356 -25.11 -5.30 -10.19
CA SER A 356 -24.98 -3.95 -10.74
C SER A 356 -24.05 -3.11 -9.86
N VAL A 357 -23.01 -2.52 -10.46
CA VAL A 357 -21.97 -1.79 -9.73
C VAL A 357 -21.85 -0.36 -10.24
N TYR A 358 -21.79 0.61 -9.33
CA TYR A 358 -21.35 1.97 -9.65
C TYR A 358 -19.90 2.16 -9.23
N VAL A 359 -19.06 2.70 -10.11
CA VAL A 359 -17.63 2.89 -9.83
C VAL A 359 -17.34 4.37 -9.56
N LEU A 360 -16.81 4.66 -8.39
CA LEU A 360 -16.13 5.92 -8.06
C LEU A 360 -14.63 5.68 -8.18
N ALA A 361 -13.96 6.40 -9.08
CA ALA A 361 -12.54 6.19 -9.31
C ALA A 361 -11.75 7.50 -9.32
N LEU A 362 -10.63 7.48 -8.61
CA LEU A 362 -9.60 8.50 -8.63
C LEU A 362 -9.17 8.85 -10.07
N ASN A 363 -9.07 10.15 -10.38
CA ASN A 363 -8.62 10.63 -11.68
C ASN A 363 -7.09 10.56 -11.85
N ASP A 364 -6.55 9.35 -11.91
CA ASP A 364 -5.15 9.10 -12.22
C ASP A 364 -4.92 7.75 -12.94
N ASP A 365 -3.66 7.40 -13.21
CA ASP A 365 -3.30 6.20 -13.98
C ASP A 365 -3.55 4.88 -13.23
N TYR A 366 -3.66 4.93 -11.90
CA TYR A 366 -4.07 3.80 -11.07
C TYR A 366 -5.60 3.69 -11.06
N GLY A 367 -6.30 4.74 -10.64
CA GLY A 367 -7.74 4.70 -10.44
C GLY A 367 -8.53 4.42 -11.71
N THR A 368 -8.16 5.07 -12.82
CA THR A 368 -8.82 4.81 -14.11
C THR A 368 -8.47 3.44 -14.68
N GLY A 369 -7.25 2.95 -14.47
CA GLY A 369 -6.80 1.63 -14.90
C GLY A 369 -7.57 0.51 -14.22
N LEU A 370 -7.61 0.53 -12.88
CA LEU A 370 -8.31 -0.47 -12.07
C LEU A 370 -9.83 -0.41 -12.29
N ALA A 371 -10.41 0.78 -12.51
CA ALA A 371 -11.83 0.91 -12.85
C ALA A 371 -12.19 0.22 -14.19
N ASP A 372 -11.27 0.22 -15.16
CA ASP A 372 -11.46 -0.46 -16.44
C ASP A 372 -11.27 -1.99 -16.31
N ASP A 373 -10.31 -2.43 -15.49
CA ASP A 373 -10.08 -3.86 -15.22
C ASP A 373 -11.23 -4.48 -14.42
N LEU A 374 -11.77 -3.77 -13.43
CA LEU A 374 -12.96 -4.16 -12.69
C LEU A 374 -14.19 -4.26 -13.60
N GLU A 375 -14.39 -3.27 -14.49
CA GLU A 375 -15.51 -3.31 -15.45
C GLU A 375 -15.44 -4.53 -16.36
N GLY A 376 -14.26 -4.84 -16.88
CA GLY A 376 -14.03 -6.05 -17.68
C GLY A 376 -14.32 -7.33 -16.91
N SER A 377 -13.80 -7.41 -15.67
CA SER A 377 -13.95 -8.59 -14.81
C SER A 377 -15.39 -8.83 -14.37
N LEU A 378 -16.12 -7.77 -13.99
CA LEU A 378 -17.55 -7.85 -13.66
C LEU A 378 -18.35 -8.38 -14.85
N LYS A 379 -18.09 -7.86 -16.05
CA LYS A 379 -18.76 -8.31 -17.27
C LYS A 379 -18.53 -9.78 -17.56
N ASP A 380 -17.29 -10.26 -17.40
CA ASP A 380 -16.94 -11.67 -17.61
C ASP A 380 -17.57 -12.58 -16.54
N GLY A 381 -17.71 -12.08 -15.31
CA GLY A 381 -18.41 -12.74 -14.19
C GLY A 381 -19.95 -12.67 -14.24
N GLY A 382 -20.52 -11.93 -15.19
CA GLY A 382 -21.98 -11.79 -15.38
C GLY A 382 -22.63 -10.64 -14.60
N GLY A 383 -21.84 -9.74 -14.02
CA GLY A 383 -22.28 -8.44 -13.51
C GLY A 383 -22.15 -7.32 -14.56
N GLU A 384 -22.51 -6.09 -14.18
CA GLU A 384 -22.42 -4.91 -15.03
C GLU A 384 -22.03 -3.65 -14.23
N VAL A 385 -21.33 -2.73 -14.90
CA VAL A 385 -21.10 -1.38 -14.38
C VAL A 385 -22.21 -0.47 -14.92
N VAL A 386 -23.08 0.03 -14.02
CA VAL A 386 -24.22 0.89 -14.39
C VAL A 386 -23.86 2.36 -14.46
N GLY A 387 -22.72 2.74 -13.90
CA GLY A 387 -22.17 4.07 -13.98
C GLY A 387 -20.73 4.12 -13.46
N LYS A 388 -19.95 5.07 -13.99
CA LYS A 388 -18.55 5.30 -13.62
C LYS A 388 -18.33 6.80 -13.49
N LYS A 389 -17.88 7.25 -12.32
CA LYS A 389 -17.51 8.65 -12.06
C LYS A 389 -16.03 8.72 -11.73
N ILE A 390 -15.30 9.40 -12.60
CA ILE A 390 -13.91 9.76 -12.37
C ILE A 390 -13.89 11.07 -11.56
N TYR A 391 -13.34 11.06 -10.36
CA TYR A 391 -13.37 12.18 -9.42
C TYR A 391 -11.99 12.84 -9.25
N ASP A 392 -11.99 14.15 -8.98
CA ASP A 392 -10.77 14.87 -8.60
C ASP A 392 -10.44 14.58 -7.13
N PRO A 393 -9.29 13.95 -6.80
CA PRO A 393 -8.91 13.66 -5.40
C PRO A 393 -8.70 14.90 -4.53
N LYS A 394 -8.67 16.08 -5.15
CA LYS A 394 -8.47 17.37 -4.48
C LYS A 394 -9.76 18.16 -4.36
N ALA A 395 -10.89 17.55 -4.73
CA ALA A 395 -12.17 18.18 -4.53
C ALA A 395 -12.34 18.56 -3.05
N ALA A 396 -12.84 19.77 -2.81
CA ALA A 396 -13.11 20.25 -1.45
C ALA A 396 -14.29 19.51 -0.81
N ASP A 397 -15.16 18.91 -1.62
CA ASP A 397 -16.36 18.19 -1.23
C ASP A 397 -16.70 17.14 -2.30
N TYR A 398 -17.26 16.01 -1.89
CA TYR A 398 -17.60 14.86 -2.74
C TYR A 398 -19.11 14.56 -2.77
N SER A 399 -19.94 15.48 -2.31
CA SER A 399 -21.38 15.22 -2.15
C SER A 399 -22.07 14.93 -3.48
N THR A 400 -21.56 15.49 -4.58
CA THR A 400 -22.15 15.29 -5.93
C THR A 400 -21.83 13.88 -6.44
N GLU A 401 -20.58 13.45 -6.30
CA GLU A 401 -20.10 12.12 -6.67
C GLU A 401 -20.87 11.03 -5.89
N VAL A 402 -21.05 11.22 -4.59
CA VAL A 402 -21.82 10.29 -3.73
C VAL A 402 -23.29 10.28 -4.12
N GLN A 403 -23.89 11.44 -4.39
CA GLN A 403 -25.30 11.51 -4.79
C GLN A 403 -25.52 10.83 -6.16
N GLU A 404 -24.61 11.02 -7.12
CA GLU A 404 -24.66 10.32 -8.41
C GLU A 404 -24.56 8.80 -8.25
N ALA A 405 -23.65 8.32 -7.40
CA ALA A 405 -23.53 6.89 -7.09
C ALA A 405 -24.82 6.34 -6.44
N LYS A 406 -25.39 7.08 -5.49
CA LYS A 406 -26.64 6.71 -4.82
C LYS A 406 -27.84 6.68 -5.76
N ASP A 407 -27.98 7.69 -6.63
CA ASP A 407 -29.09 7.82 -7.57
C ASP A 407 -29.02 6.80 -8.72
N SER A 408 -27.86 6.16 -8.93
CA SER A 408 -27.71 5.09 -9.91
C SER A 408 -28.56 3.84 -9.58
N GLY A 409 -28.88 3.62 -8.30
CA GLY A 409 -29.58 2.43 -7.85
C GLY A 409 -28.78 1.13 -7.97
N ALA A 410 -27.46 1.20 -8.11
CA ALA A 410 -26.58 0.03 -8.15
C ALA A 410 -26.67 -0.80 -6.85
N ASP A 411 -26.50 -2.13 -6.98
CA ASP A 411 -26.46 -3.04 -5.83
C ASP A 411 -25.20 -2.85 -4.97
N ALA A 412 -24.12 -2.37 -5.60
CA ALA A 412 -22.82 -2.11 -4.98
C ALA A 412 -22.16 -0.84 -5.53
N ILE A 413 -21.30 -0.22 -4.71
CA ILE A 413 -20.44 0.89 -5.09
C ILE A 413 -18.98 0.44 -4.91
N ALA A 414 -18.20 0.44 -5.99
CA ALA A 414 -16.75 0.28 -5.91
C ALA A 414 -16.09 1.66 -5.74
N LEU A 415 -15.28 1.83 -4.69
CA LEU A 415 -14.56 3.05 -4.37
C LEU A 415 -13.05 2.83 -4.56
N ILE A 416 -12.51 3.38 -5.64
CA ILE A 416 -11.11 3.28 -6.04
C ILE A 416 -10.43 4.61 -5.75
N GLY A 417 -9.58 4.66 -4.74
CA GLY A 417 -8.95 5.89 -4.27
C GLY A 417 -7.86 5.66 -3.23
N PHE A 418 -7.37 6.77 -2.68
CA PHE A 418 -6.40 6.77 -1.57
C PHE A 418 -7.01 7.37 -0.31
N ASP A 419 -6.25 8.18 0.43
CA ASP A 419 -6.63 8.79 1.70
C ASP A 419 -7.91 9.66 1.62
N GLU A 420 -8.16 10.30 0.48
CA GLU A 420 -9.36 11.10 0.25
C GLU A 420 -10.66 10.27 0.29
N SER A 421 -10.56 8.94 0.18
CA SER A 421 -11.67 8.00 0.35
C SER A 421 -12.36 8.17 1.71
N SER A 422 -11.62 8.57 2.76
CA SER A 422 -12.20 8.88 4.08
C SER A 422 -13.31 9.93 3.98
N LYS A 423 -13.09 11.02 3.22
CA LYS A 423 -14.06 12.10 3.01
C LYS A 423 -15.25 11.63 2.18
N ILE A 424 -15.01 10.80 1.17
CA ILE A 424 -16.07 10.21 0.34
C ILE A 424 -16.96 9.32 1.20
N LEU A 425 -16.37 8.46 2.04
CA LEU A 425 -17.10 7.60 2.97
C LEU A 425 -17.88 8.43 4.00
N THR A 426 -17.33 9.52 4.53
CA THR A 426 -18.08 10.43 5.42
C THR A 426 -19.33 10.95 4.71
N LYS A 427 -19.21 11.36 3.43
CA LYS A 427 -20.37 11.79 2.63
C LYS A 427 -21.35 10.67 2.33
N MET A 428 -20.88 9.44 2.11
CA MET A 428 -21.75 8.26 1.97
C MET A 428 -22.60 8.05 3.23
N VAL A 429 -21.98 8.09 4.41
CA VAL A 429 -22.70 7.95 5.69
C VAL A 429 -23.68 9.11 5.91
N GLU A 430 -23.26 10.36 5.73
CA GLU A 430 -24.12 11.55 5.86
C GLU A 430 -25.33 11.50 4.93
N GLN A 431 -25.15 10.98 3.71
CA GLN A 431 -26.22 10.85 2.72
C GLN A 431 -27.03 9.55 2.86
N GLY A 432 -26.70 8.67 3.82
CA GLY A 432 -27.43 7.42 4.06
C GLY A 432 -27.25 6.38 2.95
N VAL A 433 -26.03 6.28 2.41
CA VAL A 433 -25.60 5.13 1.60
C VAL A 433 -25.40 3.93 2.52
N ASP A 434 -25.83 2.74 2.10
CA ASP A 434 -25.56 1.50 2.81
C ASP A 434 -24.08 1.11 2.62
N ILE A 435 -23.29 1.28 3.69
CA ILE A 435 -21.84 1.04 3.68
C ILE A 435 -21.49 -0.44 3.48
N SER A 436 -22.38 -1.37 3.86
CA SER A 436 -22.18 -2.80 3.58
C SER A 436 -22.26 -3.14 2.08
N SER A 437 -22.69 -2.20 1.24
CA SER A 437 -22.69 -2.30 -0.21
C SER A 437 -21.52 -1.54 -0.87
N VAL A 438 -20.57 -1.03 -0.08
CA VAL A 438 -19.37 -0.34 -0.58
C VAL A 438 -18.17 -1.29 -0.56
N TYR A 439 -17.40 -1.29 -1.65
CA TYR A 439 -16.22 -2.12 -1.84
C TYR A 439 -15.00 -1.26 -2.14
N GLY A 440 -13.95 -1.37 -1.32
CA GLY A 440 -12.67 -0.70 -1.50
C GLY A 440 -11.60 -1.53 -2.21
N VAL A 441 -10.42 -0.95 -2.33
CA VAL A 441 -9.22 -1.48 -3.00
C VAL A 441 -7.98 -1.23 -2.15
N ASP A 442 -6.82 -1.73 -2.54
CA ASP A 442 -5.56 -1.62 -1.80
C ASP A 442 -5.19 -0.18 -1.43
N GLY A 443 -5.50 0.77 -2.32
CA GLY A 443 -5.27 2.19 -2.05
C GLY A 443 -6.04 2.76 -0.84
N ASN A 444 -7.14 2.12 -0.42
CA ASN A 444 -7.98 2.60 0.68
C ASN A 444 -8.40 1.52 1.69
N MET A 445 -8.01 0.26 1.51
CA MET A 445 -8.30 -0.80 2.48
C MET A 445 -7.15 -0.97 3.47
N GLY A 446 -7.40 -0.56 4.71
CA GLY A 446 -6.47 -0.72 5.82
C GLY A 446 -6.88 0.12 7.04
N ASN A 447 -6.20 -0.10 8.17
CA ASN A 447 -6.50 0.64 9.40
C ASN A 447 -6.21 2.15 9.27
N ALA A 448 -5.30 2.56 8.39
CA ALA A 448 -5.06 3.97 8.10
C ALA A 448 -6.30 4.72 7.59
N LEU A 449 -7.11 4.08 6.73
CA LEU A 449 -8.40 4.66 6.30
C LEU A 449 -9.33 4.87 7.49
N ALA A 450 -9.36 3.90 8.40
CA ALA A 450 -10.18 3.92 9.62
C ALA A 450 -9.76 5.06 10.56
N GLU A 451 -8.45 5.29 10.74
CA GLU A 451 -7.93 6.38 11.57
C GLU A 451 -8.29 7.77 11.01
N ASN A 452 -8.30 7.90 9.68
CA ASN A 452 -8.60 9.16 9.00
C ASN A 452 -10.11 9.39 8.79
N PHE A 453 -10.93 8.39 9.07
CA PHE A 453 -12.39 8.49 8.98
C PHE A 453 -12.97 9.22 10.20
N GLU A 454 -13.56 10.39 9.97
CA GLU A 454 -14.25 11.14 11.01
C GLU A 454 -15.75 10.83 10.99
N ALA A 455 -16.17 9.78 11.70
CA ALA A 455 -17.58 9.50 11.92
C ALA A 455 -18.20 10.55 12.86
N GLY A 456 -18.96 11.50 12.33
CA GLY A 456 -19.84 12.37 13.13
C GLY A 456 -19.15 13.28 14.16
N LYS A 457 -17.97 13.82 13.85
CA LYS A 457 -17.41 14.96 14.59
C LYS A 457 -18.06 16.29 14.21
#